data_AF-A0A1T2L599-F1
#
_entry.id   AF-A0A1T2L599-F1
#
_cell.length_a   1.000
_cell.length_b   1.000
_cell.length_c   1.000
_cell.angle_alpha   90.00
_cell.angle_beta   90.00
_cell.angle_gamma   90.00
#
_symmetry.space_group_name_H-M   'P 1'
#
loop_
_entity.id
_entity.type
_entity.pdbx_description
1 polymer ?
#
loop_
_entity_poly.entity_id
_entity_poly.type
_entity_poly.pdbx_seq_one_letter_code
_entity_poly.pdbx_strand_id
1 'polypeptide(L)'
;MDNSDSVKLALRYAERGWPVLPLNGKRPAIKGGVHSASTEQDFIRKSFANGSNIGIQTGKTSGIVAIDIDPRNGGDETLSKLLGQYGELPQTLQSITGGGGFHLLFKHPGIQASS
;
A
#
# COMPACT_ATOMS: atom_id res chain seq x y z
N MET A 1 9.65 10.43 -11.60
CA MET A 1 10.70 9.93 -10.68
C MET A 1 11.85 9.50 -11.55
N ASP A 2 13.07 9.88 -11.22
CA ASP A 2 14.25 9.25 -11.80
C ASP A 2 14.25 7.75 -11.41
N ASN A 3 14.76 6.84 -12.25
CA ASN A 3 14.84 5.41 -11.93
C ASN A 3 15.60 5.19 -10.60
N SER A 4 16.59 6.05 -10.33
CA SER A 4 17.35 6.10 -9.07
C SER A 4 16.45 6.29 -7.84
N ASP A 5 15.38 7.08 -7.94
CA ASP A 5 14.52 7.42 -6.81
C ASP A 5 13.61 6.25 -6.42
N SER A 6 13.08 5.53 -7.40
CA SER A 6 12.21 4.37 -7.16
C SER A 6 12.96 3.25 -6.43
N VAL A 7 14.20 2.96 -6.83
CA VAL A 7 15.06 1.98 -6.18
C VAL A 7 15.38 2.41 -4.74
N LYS A 8 15.78 3.66 -4.54
CA LYS A 8 16.06 4.21 -3.20
C LYS A 8 14.85 4.10 -2.29
N LEU A 9 13.67 4.49 -2.77
CA LEU A 9 12.45 4.45 -1.97
C LEU A 9 12.01 3.02 -1.65
N ALA A 10 12.10 2.11 -2.61
CA ALA A 10 11.79 0.70 -2.43
C ALA A 10 12.72 0.04 -1.39
N LEU A 11 14.03 0.36 -1.42
CA LEU A 11 14.98 -0.09 -0.40
C LEU A 11 14.61 0.45 0.99
N ARG A 12 14.22 1.73 1.11
CA ARG A 12 13.80 2.31 2.39
C ARG A 12 12.53 1.65 2.96
N TYR A 13 11.63 1.16 2.13
CA TYR A 13 10.48 0.38 2.59
C TYR A 13 10.90 -1.02 3.02
N ALA A 14 11.78 -1.67 2.26
CA ALA A 14 12.31 -2.97 2.62
C ALA A 14 13.09 -2.97 3.95
N GLU A 15 13.88 -1.91 4.21
CA GLU A 15 14.57 -1.68 5.49
C GLU A 15 13.61 -1.58 6.69
N ARG A 16 12.35 -1.20 6.46
CA ARG A 16 11.29 -1.19 7.48
C ARG A 16 10.61 -2.55 7.66
N GLY A 17 11.07 -3.57 6.94
CA GLY A 17 10.44 -4.89 6.90
C GLY A 17 9.16 -4.94 6.06
N TRP A 18 8.96 -3.99 5.15
CA TRP A 18 7.80 -3.97 4.25
C TRP A 18 8.17 -4.56 2.88
N PRO A 19 7.68 -5.77 2.53
CA PRO A 19 7.94 -6.34 1.22
C PRO A 19 7.32 -5.49 0.13
N VAL A 20 8.11 -5.19 -0.90
CA VAL A 20 7.73 -4.35 -2.03
C VAL A 20 7.62 -5.15 -3.32
N LEU A 21 6.81 -4.66 -4.24
CA LEU A 21 6.64 -5.23 -5.57
C LEU A 21 6.49 -4.11 -6.63
N PRO A 22 6.96 -4.33 -7.87
CA PRO A 22 6.74 -3.37 -8.95
C PRO A 22 5.27 -3.39 -9.39
N LEU A 23 4.74 -2.21 -9.70
CA LEU A 23 3.39 -2.02 -10.24
C LEU A 23 3.44 -1.37 -11.63
N ASN A 24 2.51 -1.78 -12.48
CA ASN A 24 2.12 -1.06 -13.68
C ASN A 24 0.74 -0.41 -13.43
N GLY A 25 0.72 0.91 -13.26
CA GLY A 25 -0.46 1.61 -12.73
C GLY A 25 -0.79 1.13 -11.32
N LYS A 26 -1.97 0.51 -11.15
CA LYS A 26 -2.46 -0.08 -9.88
C LYS A 26 -2.36 -1.61 -9.82
N ARG A 27 -1.66 -2.24 -10.77
CA ARG A 27 -1.60 -3.71 -10.89
C ARG A 27 -0.18 -4.24 -10.68
N PRO A 28 0.01 -5.36 -9.97
CA PRO A 28 1.31 -6.03 -9.88
C PRO A 28 1.91 -6.31 -11.26
N ALA A 29 3.17 -5.91 -11.45
CA ALA A 29 3.94 -6.13 -12.67
C ALA A 29 4.87 -7.36 -12.55
N ILE A 30 4.49 -8.35 -11.74
CA ILE A 30 5.26 -9.55 -11.45
C ILE A 30 4.37 -10.79 -11.38
N LYS A 31 4.88 -11.94 -11.84
CA LYS A 31 4.22 -13.24 -11.68
C LYS A 31 4.07 -13.57 -10.19
N GLY A 32 2.91 -14.06 -9.78
CA GLY A 32 2.58 -14.33 -8.37
C GLY A 32 2.01 -13.12 -7.62
N GLY A 33 2.00 -11.94 -8.25
CA GLY A 33 1.31 -10.75 -7.74
C GLY A 33 1.83 -10.32 -6.38
N VAL A 34 0.91 -9.97 -5.48
CA VAL A 34 1.23 -9.47 -4.13
C VAL A 34 2.03 -10.47 -3.28
N HIS A 35 1.86 -11.78 -3.52
CA HIS A 35 2.59 -12.82 -2.77
C HIS A 35 4.05 -12.96 -3.18
N SER A 36 4.46 -12.28 -4.26
CA SER A 36 5.86 -12.23 -4.71
C SER A 36 6.55 -10.90 -4.34
N ALA A 37 5.94 -10.12 -3.44
CA ALA A 37 6.62 -8.97 -2.84
C ALA A 37 7.83 -9.42 -2.02
N SER A 38 8.87 -8.61 -1.98
CA SER A 38 10.15 -8.97 -1.37
C SER A 38 10.84 -7.78 -0.71
N THR A 39 11.66 -8.07 0.30
CA THR A 39 12.59 -7.13 0.94
C THR A 39 14.03 -7.29 0.43
N GLU A 40 14.29 -8.27 -0.45
CA GLU A 40 15.63 -8.59 -0.93
C GLU A 40 16.19 -7.49 -1.85
N GLN A 41 17.40 -7.02 -1.56
CA GLN A 41 17.99 -5.88 -2.28
C GLN A 41 18.19 -6.16 -3.77
N ASP A 42 18.64 -7.37 -4.12
CA ASP A 42 18.88 -7.75 -5.52
C ASP A 42 17.57 -7.79 -6.32
N PHE A 43 16.50 -8.30 -5.69
CA PHE A 43 15.17 -8.25 -6.26
C PHE A 43 14.73 -6.81 -6.52
N ILE A 44 14.91 -5.92 -5.55
CA ILE A 44 14.49 -4.52 -5.63
C ILE A 44 15.27 -3.79 -6.73
N ARG A 45 16.60 -3.89 -6.74
CA ARG A 45 17.43 -3.22 -7.75
C ARG A 45 17.05 -3.66 -9.17
N LYS A 46 16.76 -4.95 -9.36
CA LYS A 46 16.33 -5.49 -10.66
C LYS A 46 14.90 -5.07 -11.03
N SER A 47 13.95 -5.21 -10.12
CA SER A 47 12.52 -4.96 -10.37
C SER A 47 12.19 -3.48 -10.60
N PHE A 48 12.97 -2.57 -10.02
CA PHE A 48 12.74 -1.12 -10.12
C PHE A 48 13.76 -0.40 -11.02
N ALA A 49 14.64 -1.13 -11.72
CA ALA A 49 15.68 -0.56 -12.58
C ALA A 49 15.13 0.41 -13.66
N ASN A 50 13.88 0.20 -14.08
CA ASN A 50 13.21 0.99 -15.11
C ASN A 50 12.13 1.95 -14.56
N GLY A 51 12.13 2.25 -13.26
CA GLY A 51 11.26 3.28 -12.70
C GLY A 51 9.79 2.86 -12.53
N SER A 52 9.54 1.62 -12.09
CA SER A 52 8.19 1.15 -11.80
C SER A 52 7.58 1.81 -10.57
N ASN A 53 6.25 1.92 -10.52
CA ASN A 53 5.53 2.29 -9.30
C ASN A 53 5.77 1.23 -8.22
N ILE A 54 5.81 1.64 -6.95
CA ILE A 54 6.08 0.75 -5.82
C ILE A 54 4.76 0.38 -5.14
N GLY A 55 4.50 -0.93 -5.03
CA GLY A 55 3.48 -1.49 -4.17
C GLY A 55 4.11 -2.07 -2.90
N ILE A 56 3.35 -2.06 -1.79
CA ILE A 56 3.71 -2.72 -0.54
C ILE A 56 2.70 -3.83 -0.28
N GLN A 57 3.15 -5.03 0.08
CA GLN A 57 2.28 -6.11 0.54
C GLN A 57 1.76 -5.76 1.94
N THR A 58 0.53 -5.27 2.05
CA THR A 58 -0.13 -5.04 3.34
C THR A 58 -0.55 -6.36 3.99
N GLY A 59 -1.07 -6.29 5.22
CA GLY A 59 -1.47 -7.44 6.02
C GLY A 59 -0.46 -7.77 7.12
N LYS A 60 -0.59 -8.97 7.68
CA LYS A 60 0.24 -9.45 8.79
C LYS A 60 1.74 -9.35 8.49
N THR A 61 2.16 -9.62 7.25
CA THR A 61 3.58 -9.59 6.84
C THR A 61 4.22 -8.22 7.07
N SER A 62 3.57 -7.13 6.65
CA SER A 62 4.09 -5.77 6.85
C SER A 62 3.63 -5.12 8.16
N GLY A 63 2.71 -5.77 8.89
CA GLY A 63 2.13 -5.20 10.11
C GLY A 63 1.30 -3.93 9.86
N ILE A 64 0.83 -3.71 8.63
CA ILE A 64 0.00 -2.56 8.25
C ILE A 64 -1.25 -2.98 7.48
N VAL A 65 -2.30 -2.18 7.59
CA VAL A 65 -3.54 -2.29 6.80
C VAL A 65 -3.86 -0.92 6.19
N ALA A 66 -4.41 -0.91 4.98
CA ALA A 66 -4.85 0.31 4.31
C ALA A 66 -6.38 0.31 4.18
N ILE A 67 -7.01 1.43 4.49
CA ILE A 67 -8.41 1.70 4.14
C ILE A 67 -8.40 2.61 2.90
N ASP A 68 -8.97 2.14 1.80
CA ASP A 68 -9.10 2.90 0.55
C ASP A 68 -10.46 3.59 0.48
N ILE A 69 -10.46 4.93 0.53
CA ILE A 69 -11.65 5.75 0.40
C ILE A 69 -11.70 6.32 -1.02
N ASP A 70 -12.44 5.67 -1.91
CA ASP A 70 -12.65 6.14 -3.29
C ASP A 70 -14.03 6.81 -3.42
N PRO A 71 -14.10 8.14 -3.58
CA PRO A 71 -15.37 8.86 -3.69
C PRO A 71 -16.19 8.41 -4.91
N ARG A 72 -15.54 7.93 -5.97
CA ARG A 72 -16.22 7.42 -7.17
C ARG A 72 -17.00 6.13 -6.94
N ASN A 73 -16.72 5.45 -5.82
CA ASN A 73 -17.41 4.23 -5.39
C ASN A 73 -18.22 4.46 -4.10
N GLY A 74 -18.58 5.72 -3.78
CA GLY A 74 -19.34 6.04 -2.57
C GLY A 74 -18.54 5.90 -1.28
N GLY A 75 -17.20 6.02 -1.35
CA GLY A 75 -16.31 5.89 -0.20
C GLY A 75 -16.63 6.88 0.91
N ASP A 76 -16.92 8.14 0.58
CA ASP A 76 -17.22 9.18 1.57
C ASP A 76 -18.51 8.89 2.36
N GLU A 77 -19.56 8.45 1.66
CA GLU A 77 -20.84 8.09 2.28
C GLU A 77 -20.70 6.86 3.17
N THR A 78 -19.96 5.85 2.71
CA THR A 78 -19.69 4.63 3.48
C THR A 78 -18.87 4.94 4.73
N LEU A 79 -17.85 5.78 4.59
CA LEU A 79 -17.04 6.23 5.72
C LEU A 79 -17.89 6.98 6.74
N SER A 80 -18.70 7.95 6.30
CA SER A 80 -19.58 8.73 7.18
C SER A 80 -20.53 7.82 8.00
N LYS A 81 -21.15 6.83 7.35
CA LYS A 81 -22.00 5.84 8.04
C LYS A 81 -21.22 5.03 9.10
N LEU A 82 -20.03 4.54 8.75
CA LEU A 82 -19.19 3.77 9.67
C LEU A 82 -18.71 4.62 10.85
N LEU A 83 -18.35 5.88 10.62
CA LEU A 83 -17.96 6.81 11.69
C LEU A 83 -19.15 7.12 12.62
N GLY A 84 -20.36 7.27 12.08
CA GLY A 84 -21.57 7.43 12.89
C GLY A 84 -21.90 6.20 13.74
N GLN A 85 -21.58 5.00 13.25
CA GLN A 85 -21.85 3.74 13.95
C GLN A 85 -20.78 3.38 14.99
N TYR A 86 -19.50 3.61 14.69
CA TYR A 86 -18.36 3.11 15.48
C TYR A 86 -17.50 4.21 16.10
N GLY A 87 -17.75 5.48 15.77
CA GLY A 87 -16.96 6.63 16.22
C GLY A 87 -15.81 6.98 15.28
N GLU A 88 -15.01 7.95 15.70
CA GLU A 88 -13.90 8.49 14.89
C GLU A 88 -12.76 7.48 14.72
N LEU A 89 -12.09 7.55 13.56
CA LEU A 89 -10.84 6.82 13.35
C LEU A 89 -9.68 7.52 14.07
N PRO A 90 -8.72 6.78 14.65
CA PRO A 90 -7.50 7.37 15.16
C PRO A 90 -6.75 8.13 14.05
N GLN A 91 -6.10 9.23 14.43
CA GLN A 91 -5.24 9.95 13.50
C GLN A 91 -4.12 9.04 12.99
N THR A 92 -3.90 9.05 11.67
CA THR A 92 -2.90 8.20 11.05
C THR A 92 -2.34 8.79 9.75
N LEU A 93 -1.38 8.09 9.14
CA LEU A 93 -0.81 8.46 7.84
C LEU A 93 -1.87 8.39 6.74
N GLN A 94 -2.01 9.50 6.02
CA GLN A 94 -2.93 9.65 4.90
C GLN A 94 -2.16 9.92 3.61
N SER A 95 -2.56 9.26 2.52
CA SER A 95 -2.07 9.53 1.17
C SER A 95 -3.22 9.92 0.25
N ILE A 96 -3.08 11.01 -0.50
CA ILE A 96 -4.06 11.39 -1.53
C ILE A 96 -3.86 10.48 -2.75
N THR A 97 -4.96 9.97 -3.30
CA THR A 97 -4.94 9.18 -4.53
C THR A 97 -5.16 10.07 -5.75
N GLY A 98 -4.69 9.66 -6.93
CA GLY A 98 -4.91 10.40 -8.18
C GLY A 98 -6.38 10.50 -8.63
N GLY A 99 -7.30 9.81 -7.94
CA GLY A 99 -8.75 9.86 -8.23
C GLY A 99 -9.54 10.79 -7.30
N GLY A 100 -8.88 11.58 -6.45
CA GLY A 100 -9.51 12.48 -5.48
C GLY A 100 -9.89 11.82 -4.15
N GLY A 101 -9.76 10.50 -4.02
CA GLY A 101 -9.88 9.76 -2.77
C GLY A 101 -8.59 9.76 -1.95
N PHE A 102 -8.57 9.03 -0.83
CA PHE A 102 -7.39 8.90 0.02
C PHE A 102 -7.25 7.52 0.65
N HIS A 103 -6.01 7.15 0.98
CA HIS A 103 -5.67 5.94 1.72
C HIS A 103 -5.30 6.30 3.15
N LEU A 104 -5.88 5.60 4.13
CA LEU A 104 -5.48 5.67 5.54
C LEU A 104 -4.71 4.40 5.91
N LEU A 105 -3.51 4.55 6.45
CA LEU A 105 -2.66 3.41 6.85
C LEU A 105 -2.71 3.21 8.35
N PHE A 106 -3.04 2.01 8.83
CA PHE A 106 -3.05 1.67 10.25
C PHE A 106 -2.11 0.51 10.54
N LYS A 107 -1.75 0.33 11.83
CA LYS A 107 -1.12 -0.91 12.28
C LYS A 107 -2.10 -2.07 12.09
N HIS A 108 -1.63 -3.17 11.54
CA HIS A 108 -2.44 -4.36 11.34
C HIS A 108 -2.87 -4.93 12.71
N PRO A 109 -4.17 -5.21 12.93
CA PRO A 109 -4.71 -5.60 14.23
C PRO A 109 -4.34 -7.02 14.68
N GLY A 110 -3.60 -7.77 13.85
CA GLY A 110 -3.19 -9.15 14.13
C GLY A 110 -4.26 -10.20 13.84
N ILE A 111 -5.48 -9.77 13.51
CA ILE A 111 -6.59 -10.63 13.06
C ILE A 111 -6.60 -10.75 11.54
N GLN A 112 -7.04 -11.89 11.04
CA GLN A 112 -7.27 -12.08 9.61
C GLN A 112 -8.65 -11.53 9.27
N ALA A 113 -8.72 -10.67 8.25
CA ALA A 113 -10.02 -10.28 7.69
C ALA A 113 -10.63 -11.52 7.03
N SER A 114 -11.79 -11.97 7.54
CA SER A 114 -12.61 -12.98 6.88
C SER A 114 -13.37 -12.32 5.73
N SER A 115 -13.28 -12.90 4.54
CA SER A 115 -14.07 -12.55 3.36
C SER A 115 -15.50 -13.04 3.46
#